data_AF-A0A9D8JRR7-F1
#
_entry.id   AF-A0A9D8JRR7-F1
#
_cell.length_a   1.000
_cell.length_b   1.000
_cell.length_c   1.000
_cell.angle_alpha   90.00
_cell.angle_beta   90.00
_cell.angle_gamma   90.00
#
_symmetry.space_group_name_H-M   'P 1'
#
loop_
_entity.id
_entity.type
_entity.pdbx_description
1 polymer ?
#
loop_
_entity_poly.entity_id
_entity_poly.type
_entity_poly.pdbx_seq_one_letter_code
_entity_poly.pdbx_strand_id
1 'polypeptide(L)'
;MLDLINADRAKFGRPPVRLGMNAAAQQHAEDMLNNFYIGHVDSGGMKPYMRYSLAGGLGAMGENAAYAGTEDPNDTRLYAPIVPRERLAQLQYAMMYDDADSNWGHRDQILEPQHQVVNIGIAFTQTRLALIQHFEENYVTFTHAPILANGVLTLGGTVDAMLGALRSVDIYYDPTPRAYTHAQLLAQPHSYSVGTSTRPAIQVILPAPPGSFYPSLPTYVSVAESWTGTGTSFQISANIASRITQPGVYTLLLWSANADYPLTTIALFAG
;
A
#
# COMPACT_ATOMS: atom_id res chain seq x y z
N MET A 1 -8.56 15.99 -11.54
CA MET A 1 -7.61 15.44 -10.54
C MET A 1 -6.42 14.80 -11.25
N LEU A 2 -6.62 13.74 -12.03
CA LEU A 2 -5.55 13.12 -12.83
C LEU A 2 -4.69 14.14 -13.60
N ASP A 3 -5.32 15.11 -14.27
CA ASP A 3 -4.59 16.15 -15.01
C ASP A 3 -3.69 17.03 -14.13
N LEU A 4 -4.11 17.31 -12.89
CA LEU A 4 -3.29 18.09 -11.95
C LEU A 4 -2.07 17.29 -11.51
N ILE A 5 -2.26 16.01 -11.15
CA ILE A 5 -1.18 15.08 -10.79
C ILE A 5 -0.19 14.97 -11.95
N ASN A 6 -0.68 14.75 -13.16
CA ASN A 6 0.18 14.59 -14.34
C ASN A 6 0.85 15.90 -14.78
N ALA A 7 0.23 17.07 -14.55
CA ALA A 7 0.87 18.36 -14.77
C ALA A 7 2.04 18.57 -13.81
N ASP A 8 1.87 18.23 -12.52
CA ASP A 8 2.94 18.25 -11.54
C ASP A 8 4.07 17.28 -11.94
N ARG A 9 3.73 16.01 -12.23
CA ARG A 9 4.71 15.01 -12.69
C ARG A 9 5.49 15.48 -13.91
N ALA A 10 4.82 16.06 -14.92
CA ALA A 10 5.47 16.60 -16.11
C ALA A 10 6.45 17.75 -15.80
N LYS A 11 6.08 18.66 -14.89
CA LYS A 11 6.95 19.78 -14.44
C LYS A 11 8.25 19.28 -13.79
N PHE A 12 8.24 18.10 -13.18
CA PHE A 12 9.39 17.46 -12.56
C PHE A 12 10.00 16.33 -13.40
N GLY A 13 9.66 16.23 -14.68
CA GLY A 13 10.24 15.23 -15.59
C GLY A 13 9.88 13.78 -15.24
N ARG A 14 8.75 13.55 -14.56
CA ARG A 14 8.24 12.22 -14.22
C ARG A 14 7.28 11.71 -15.29
N PRO A 15 7.29 10.40 -15.61
CA PRO A 15 6.30 9.82 -16.51
C PRO A 15 4.88 10.03 -16.00
N PRO A 16 3.89 10.27 -16.87
CA PRO A 16 2.50 10.38 -16.44
C PRO A 16 1.99 9.05 -15.89
N VAL A 17 1.10 9.11 -14.90
CA VAL A 17 0.32 7.97 -14.43
C VAL A 17 -1.01 7.90 -15.19
N ARG A 18 -1.56 6.70 -15.31
CA ARG A 18 -2.93 6.49 -15.81
C ARG A 18 -3.93 6.31 -14.67
N LEU A 19 -5.21 6.60 -14.92
CA LEU A 19 -6.25 6.32 -13.93
C LEU A 19 -6.42 4.80 -13.75
N GLY A 20 -6.51 4.36 -12.51
CA GLY A 20 -6.85 3.00 -12.13
C GLY A 20 -8.33 2.81 -11.80
N MET A 21 -8.72 1.58 -11.46
CA MET A 21 -10.11 1.20 -11.15
C MET A 21 -10.27 0.52 -9.78
N ASN A 22 -9.21 0.45 -8.96
CA ASN A 22 -9.30 -0.14 -7.63
C ASN A 22 -10.18 0.76 -6.73
N ALA A 23 -11.23 0.18 -6.16
CA ALA A 23 -12.25 0.90 -5.42
C ALA A 23 -11.79 1.40 -4.03
N ALA A 24 -10.67 0.91 -3.51
CA ALA A 24 -10.19 1.21 -2.16
C ALA A 24 -9.99 2.72 -1.92
N ALA A 25 -9.52 3.46 -2.93
CA ALA A 25 -9.33 4.89 -2.82
C ALA A 25 -10.67 5.63 -2.58
N GLN A 26 -11.70 5.28 -3.35
CA GLN A 26 -13.04 5.89 -3.23
C GLN A 26 -13.70 5.50 -1.91
N GLN A 27 -13.63 4.23 -1.52
CA GLN A 27 -14.16 3.74 -0.25
C GLN A 27 -13.55 4.48 0.94
N HIS A 28 -12.23 4.70 0.93
CA HIS A 28 -11.55 5.42 2.01
C HIS A 28 -11.89 6.92 2.04
N ALA A 29 -12.04 7.56 0.87
CA ALA A 29 -12.51 8.94 0.82
C ALA A 29 -13.92 9.11 1.43
N GLU A 30 -14.83 8.16 1.16
CA GLU A 30 -16.17 8.14 1.75
C GLU A 30 -16.11 7.87 3.26
N ASP A 31 -15.25 6.96 3.71
CA ASP A 31 -15.05 6.67 5.13
C ASP A 31 -14.55 7.89 5.91
N MET A 32 -13.52 8.58 5.40
CA MET A 32 -13.01 9.84 5.98
C MET A 32 -14.09 10.92 6.07
N LEU A 33 -14.90 11.07 5.01
CA LEU A 33 -15.97 12.06 4.98
C LEU A 33 -17.09 11.74 5.98
N ASN A 34 -17.52 10.47 6.03
CA ASN A 34 -18.62 10.02 6.88
C ASN A 34 -18.26 10.03 8.37
N ASN A 35 -17.00 9.75 8.70
CA ASN A 35 -16.53 9.65 10.08
C ASN A 35 -15.73 10.88 10.55
N PHE A 36 -15.70 11.97 9.77
CA PHE A 36 -15.09 13.26 10.16
C PHE A 36 -13.62 13.13 10.60
N TYR A 37 -12.75 12.60 9.74
CA TYR A 37 -11.32 12.52 10.05
C TYR A 37 -10.46 12.53 8.78
N ILE A 38 -9.19 12.92 8.91
CA ILE A 38 -8.11 12.62 7.97
C ILE A 38 -7.17 11.57 8.55
N GLY A 39 -6.83 10.54 7.78
CA GLY A 39 -5.86 9.54 8.21
C GLY A 39 -5.71 8.40 7.23
N HIS A 40 -4.63 7.63 7.39
CA HIS A 40 -4.35 6.48 6.53
C HIS A 40 -5.08 5.20 6.96
N VAL A 41 -5.41 5.09 8.24
CA VAL A 41 -6.14 3.94 8.78
C VAL A 41 -7.63 4.23 8.76
N ASP A 42 -8.43 3.32 8.23
CA ASP A 42 -9.88 3.53 8.13
C ASP A 42 -10.61 3.28 9.45
N SER A 43 -11.92 3.58 9.48
CA SER A 43 -12.79 3.34 10.63
C SER A 43 -12.87 1.86 11.05
N GLY A 44 -12.53 0.91 10.15
CA GLY A 44 -12.41 -0.52 10.42
C GLY A 44 -11.03 -0.95 10.92
N GLY A 45 -10.07 -0.03 11.01
CA GLY A 45 -8.71 -0.30 11.44
C GLY A 45 -7.80 -0.84 10.33
N MET A 46 -8.22 -0.80 9.07
CA MET A 46 -7.40 -1.29 7.95
C MET A 46 -6.41 -0.20 7.49
N LYS A 47 -5.20 -0.61 7.15
CA LYS A 47 -4.19 0.23 6.50
C LYS A 47 -4.40 0.28 4.97
N PRO A 48 -3.77 1.21 4.24
CA PRO A 48 -4.00 1.39 2.80
C PRO A 48 -3.84 0.11 1.97
N TYR A 49 -2.73 -0.62 2.16
CA TYR A 49 -2.43 -1.86 1.43
C TYR A 49 -3.42 -2.99 1.73
N MET A 50 -4.06 -2.97 2.91
CA MET A 50 -5.08 -3.95 3.28
C MET A 50 -6.37 -3.71 2.46
N ARG A 51 -6.85 -2.46 2.42
CA ARG A 51 -8.00 -2.07 1.58
C ARG A 51 -7.72 -2.33 0.10
N TYR A 52 -6.55 -1.92 -0.37
CA TYR A 52 -6.12 -2.11 -1.76
C TYR A 52 -6.14 -3.58 -2.16
N SER A 53 -5.61 -4.47 -1.31
CA SER A 53 -5.60 -5.92 -1.57
C SER A 53 -7.00 -6.54 -1.55
N LEU A 54 -7.87 -6.13 -0.59
CA LEU A 54 -9.27 -6.59 -0.55
C LEU A 54 -10.07 -6.16 -1.77
N ALA A 55 -9.73 -5.02 -2.36
CA ALA A 55 -10.28 -4.54 -3.62
C ALA A 55 -9.63 -5.17 -4.88
N GLY A 56 -8.79 -6.21 -4.70
CA GLY A 56 -8.18 -6.99 -5.78
C GLY A 56 -6.82 -6.47 -6.26
N GLY A 57 -6.23 -5.51 -5.55
CA GLY A 57 -4.91 -4.97 -5.84
C GLY A 57 -3.78 -5.96 -5.53
N LEU A 58 -2.78 -6.04 -6.40
CA LEU A 58 -1.63 -6.95 -6.25
C LEU A 58 -0.26 -6.27 -6.40
N GLY A 59 -0.23 -4.99 -6.81
CA GLY A 59 1.00 -4.23 -6.95
C GLY A 59 1.54 -3.72 -5.61
N ALA A 60 2.64 -2.97 -5.66
CA ALA A 60 2.98 -2.06 -4.58
C ALA A 60 2.12 -0.81 -4.69
N MET A 61 1.78 -0.22 -3.55
CA MET A 61 0.99 0.99 -3.50
C MET A 61 1.51 1.98 -2.45
N GLY A 62 1.33 3.28 -2.74
CA GLY A 62 1.45 4.39 -1.79
C GLY A 62 0.18 5.24 -1.75
N GLU A 63 -0.10 5.90 -0.63
CA GLU A 63 -1.35 6.65 -0.40
C GLU A 63 -1.03 8.08 0.04
N ASN A 64 -1.62 9.06 -0.65
CA ASN A 64 -1.80 10.39 -0.11
C ASN A 64 -3.25 10.59 0.32
N ALA A 65 -3.45 11.27 1.44
CA ALA A 65 -4.75 11.66 1.95
C ALA A 65 -4.79 13.17 2.19
N ALA A 66 -5.88 13.81 1.77
CA ALA A 66 -6.12 15.22 2.00
C ALA A 66 -7.58 15.46 2.38
N TYR A 67 -7.81 16.43 3.25
CA TYR A 67 -9.13 16.76 3.78
C TYR A 67 -9.34 18.26 3.84
N ALA A 68 -10.58 18.69 3.64
CA ALA A 68 -11.01 20.06 3.77
C ALA A 68 -12.29 20.13 4.60
N GLY A 69 -12.36 21.11 5.50
CA GLY A 69 -13.51 21.32 6.40
C GLY A 69 -13.25 20.76 7.79
N THR A 70 -14.33 20.61 8.58
CA THR A 70 -14.22 20.15 9.98
C THR A 70 -14.10 18.62 10.11
N GLU A 71 -13.28 18.20 11.06
CA GLU A 71 -13.16 16.83 11.57
C GLU A 71 -13.92 16.64 12.89
N ASP A 72 -14.55 17.68 13.42
CA ASP A 72 -15.44 17.57 14.56
C ASP A 72 -16.90 17.53 14.07
N PRO A 73 -17.63 16.42 14.27
CA PRO A 73 -19.03 16.31 13.89
C PRO A 73 -19.97 17.23 14.67
N ASN A 74 -19.53 17.75 15.82
CA ASN A 74 -20.29 18.68 16.64
C ASN A 74 -19.92 20.15 16.38
N ASP A 75 -19.02 20.43 15.43
CA ASP A 75 -18.67 21.80 15.10
C ASP A 75 -19.86 22.51 14.43
N THR A 76 -20.39 23.51 15.12
CA THR A 76 -21.56 24.30 14.70
C THR A 76 -21.19 25.55 13.91
N ARG A 77 -19.90 25.79 13.63
CA ARG A 77 -19.46 26.94 12.84
C ARG A 77 -20.05 26.90 11.43
N LEU A 78 -20.39 28.08 10.93
CA LEU A 78 -20.82 28.26 9.55
C LEU A 78 -19.60 28.22 8.63
N TYR A 79 -19.39 27.08 7.98
CA TYR A 79 -18.36 26.90 6.97
C TYR A 79 -18.82 27.44 5.62
N ALA A 80 -17.91 28.12 4.91
CA ALA A 80 -18.16 28.54 3.53
C ALA A 80 -18.39 27.30 2.64
N PRO A 81 -19.31 27.36 1.66
CA PRO A 81 -19.50 26.28 0.71
C PRO A 81 -18.21 25.99 -0.09
N ILE A 82 -17.92 24.70 -0.28
CA ILE A 82 -16.82 24.23 -1.12
C ILE A 82 -17.27 24.20 -2.58
N VAL A 83 -16.45 24.77 -3.46
CA VAL A 83 -16.48 24.49 -4.90
C VAL A 83 -15.52 23.32 -5.16
N PRO A 84 -15.99 22.10 -5.47
CA PRO A 84 -15.14 20.90 -5.44
C PRO A 84 -13.92 20.98 -6.34
N ARG A 85 -14.04 21.52 -7.56
CA ARG A 85 -12.90 21.65 -8.49
C ARG A 85 -11.80 22.56 -7.94
N GLU A 86 -12.17 23.70 -7.38
CA GLU A 86 -11.21 24.66 -6.80
C GLU A 86 -10.55 24.06 -5.56
N ARG A 87 -11.34 23.41 -4.69
CA ARG A 87 -10.80 22.79 -3.48
C ARG A 87 -9.86 21.62 -3.80
N LEU A 88 -10.17 20.80 -4.80
CA LEU A 88 -9.27 19.75 -5.26
C LEU A 88 -7.94 20.33 -5.78
N ALA A 89 -7.97 21.43 -6.51
CA ALA A 89 -6.76 22.12 -6.95
C ALA A 89 -5.94 22.67 -5.77
N GLN A 90 -6.60 23.22 -4.75
CA GLN A 90 -5.95 23.70 -3.53
C GLN A 90 -5.31 22.55 -2.74
N LEU A 91 -6.01 21.43 -2.54
CA LEU A 91 -5.47 20.27 -1.82
C LEU A 91 -4.28 19.65 -2.56
N GLN A 92 -4.36 19.52 -3.89
CA GLN A 92 -3.23 19.06 -4.70
C GLN A 92 -2.04 20.01 -4.59
N TYR A 93 -2.29 21.32 -4.66
CA TYR A 93 -1.22 22.31 -4.52
C TYR A 93 -0.55 22.20 -3.15
N ALA A 94 -1.34 22.08 -2.07
CA ALA A 94 -0.81 21.93 -0.73
C ALA A 94 0.09 20.69 -0.59
N MET A 95 -0.40 19.51 -1.03
CA MET A 95 0.39 18.27 -1.03
C MET A 95 1.68 18.35 -1.86
N MET A 96 1.72 19.17 -2.91
CA MET A 96 2.89 19.28 -3.80
C MET A 96 3.89 20.38 -3.42
N TYR A 97 3.39 21.50 -2.91
CA TYR A 97 4.16 22.74 -2.80
C TYR A 97 4.21 23.29 -1.37
N ASP A 98 3.24 22.94 -0.52
CA ASP A 98 3.14 23.39 0.89
C ASP A 98 3.15 22.19 1.86
N ASP A 99 4.03 21.22 1.61
CA ASP A 99 4.02 19.90 2.28
C ASP A 99 5.10 19.73 3.37
N ALA A 100 5.71 20.83 3.80
CA ALA A 100 6.82 20.80 4.74
C ALA A 100 6.45 20.15 6.09
N ASP A 101 5.22 20.35 6.56
CA ASP A 101 4.73 19.76 7.82
C ASP A 101 4.58 18.23 7.74
N SER A 102 4.52 17.67 6.53
CA SER A 102 4.52 16.22 6.27
C SER A 102 5.88 15.70 5.81
N ASN A 103 6.95 16.48 6.04
CA ASN A 103 8.31 16.19 5.58
C ASN A 103 8.39 15.94 4.06
N TRP A 104 7.55 16.60 3.26
CA TRP A 104 7.43 16.40 1.81
C TRP A 104 6.95 15.00 1.39
N GLY A 105 6.40 14.20 2.32
CA GLY A 105 5.97 12.84 2.04
C GLY A 105 4.89 12.74 0.96
N HIS A 106 3.94 13.67 0.92
CA HIS A 106 2.91 13.66 -0.13
C HIS A 106 3.49 14.03 -1.48
N ARG A 107 4.36 15.04 -1.51
CA ARG A 107 5.05 15.48 -2.74
C ARG A 107 5.90 14.35 -3.32
N ASP A 108 6.71 13.70 -2.47
CA ASP A 108 7.60 12.62 -2.89
C ASP A 108 6.78 11.44 -3.44
N GLN A 109 5.67 11.10 -2.79
CA GLN A 109 4.72 10.10 -3.30
C GLN A 109 4.16 10.49 -4.70
N ILE A 110 3.74 11.73 -4.91
CA ILE A 110 3.23 12.16 -6.23
C ILE A 110 4.31 12.08 -7.31
N LEU A 111 5.57 12.31 -6.93
CA LEU A 111 6.72 12.38 -7.84
C LEU A 111 7.51 11.07 -7.95
N GLU A 112 7.12 10.00 -7.26
CA GLU A 112 7.82 8.72 -7.34
C GLU A 112 7.83 8.21 -8.80
N PRO A 113 9.01 7.96 -9.38
CA PRO A 113 9.11 7.56 -10.79
C PRO A 113 8.48 6.19 -11.08
N GLN A 114 8.34 5.33 -10.08
CA GLN A 114 7.94 3.93 -10.20
C GLN A 114 6.44 3.81 -10.47
N HIS A 115 5.66 4.82 -10.09
CA HIS A 115 4.22 4.83 -10.23
C HIS A 115 3.79 4.79 -11.69
N GLN A 116 2.87 3.87 -11.98
CA GLN A 116 2.29 3.68 -13.31
C GLN A 116 0.80 4.06 -13.32
N VAL A 117 0.13 3.87 -12.18
CA VAL A 117 -1.31 4.02 -12.02
C VAL A 117 -1.60 4.90 -10.81
N VAL A 118 -2.69 5.66 -10.86
CA VAL A 118 -3.28 6.29 -9.68
C VAL A 118 -4.77 5.98 -9.61
N ASN A 119 -5.23 5.44 -8.48
CA ASN A 119 -6.64 5.30 -8.15
C ASN A 119 -7.02 6.50 -7.28
N ILE A 120 -8.12 7.19 -7.63
CA ILE A 120 -8.48 8.48 -7.02
C ILE A 120 -9.84 8.33 -6.34
N GLY A 121 -9.88 8.64 -5.04
CA GLY A 121 -11.12 8.73 -4.27
C GLY A 121 -11.47 10.18 -3.98
N ILE A 122 -12.72 10.56 -4.23
CA ILE A 122 -13.23 11.91 -3.92
C ILE A 122 -14.61 11.76 -3.30
N ALA A 123 -14.78 12.29 -2.09
CA ALA A 123 -16.08 12.39 -1.44
C ALA A 123 -16.25 13.81 -0.89
N PHE A 124 -17.43 14.42 -1.03
CA PHE A 124 -17.64 15.77 -0.53
C PHE A 124 -19.10 16.02 -0.12
N THR A 125 -19.25 16.99 0.78
CA THR A 125 -20.51 17.63 1.15
C THR A 125 -20.46 19.10 0.71
N GLN A 126 -21.44 19.91 1.13
CA GLN A 126 -21.40 21.35 0.88
C GLN A 126 -20.19 22.04 1.53
N THR A 127 -19.64 21.51 2.62
CA THR A 127 -18.62 22.20 3.43
C THR A 127 -17.38 21.37 3.73
N ARG A 128 -17.37 20.09 3.32
CA ARG A 128 -16.26 19.16 3.56
C ARG A 128 -15.89 18.39 2.30
N LEU A 129 -14.62 18.05 2.15
CA LEU A 129 -14.12 17.26 1.01
C LEU A 129 -12.96 16.37 1.48
N ALA A 130 -13.04 15.09 1.12
CA ALA A 130 -12.00 14.09 1.28
C ALA A 130 -11.42 13.73 -0.10
N LEU A 131 -10.08 13.66 -0.18
CA LEU A 131 -9.33 13.27 -1.38
C LEU A 131 -8.34 12.18 -1.00
N ILE A 132 -8.37 11.06 -1.74
CA ILE A 132 -7.39 9.99 -1.65
C ILE A 132 -6.71 9.81 -3.01
N GLN A 133 -5.39 9.64 -3.00
CA GLN A 133 -4.61 9.22 -4.16
C GLN A 133 -3.87 7.93 -3.79
N HIS A 134 -4.25 6.82 -4.40
CA HIS A 134 -3.52 5.54 -4.32
C HIS A 134 -2.67 5.39 -5.56
N PHE A 135 -1.37 5.62 -5.43
CA PHE A 135 -0.43 5.34 -6.49
C PHE A 135 -0.05 3.87 -6.47
N GLU A 136 0.08 3.29 -7.66
CA GLU A 136 0.24 1.85 -7.83
C GLU A 136 1.34 1.53 -8.85
N GLU A 137 2.05 0.46 -8.55
CA GLU A 137 3.21 -0.05 -9.27
C GLU A 137 2.97 -1.51 -9.66
N ASN A 138 2.89 -1.79 -10.96
CA ASN A 138 2.55 -3.11 -11.48
C ASN A 138 3.76 -3.75 -12.18
N TYR A 139 4.78 -4.10 -11.38
CA TYR A 139 5.99 -4.76 -11.88
C TYR A 139 5.94 -6.30 -11.85
N VAL A 140 4.84 -6.88 -11.38
CA VAL A 140 4.65 -8.33 -11.30
C VAL A 140 3.37 -8.71 -12.03
N THR A 141 3.50 -9.59 -13.02
CA THR A 141 2.36 -10.27 -13.66
C THR A 141 2.20 -11.65 -13.03
N PHE A 142 1.16 -11.82 -12.21
CA PHE A 142 0.89 -13.10 -11.53
C PHE A 142 0.25 -14.12 -12.48
N THR A 143 0.78 -15.35 -12.51
CA THR A 143 0.07 -16.50 -13.08
C THR A 143 -1.01 -16.99 -12.14
N HIS A 144 -0.75 -16.87 -10.83
CA HIS A 144 -1.74 -16.98 -9.76
C HIS A 144 -1.30 -16.08 -8.61
N ALA A 145 -2.26 -15.38 -8.01
CA ALA A 145 -2.00 -14.51 -6.86
C ALA A 145 -1.47 -15.30 -5.66
N PRO A 146 -0.81 -14.65 -4.68
CA PRO A 146 -0.38 -15.32 -3.47
C PRO A 146 -1.56 -15.95 -2.70
N ILE A 147 -1.40 -17.22 -2.36
CA ILE A 147 -2.37 -17.99 -1.57
C ILE A 147 -1.64 -18.52 -0.34
N LEU A 148 -2.19 -18.25 0.84
CA LEU A 148 -1.75 -18.85 2.10
C LEU A 148 -2.83 -19.81 2.60
N ALA A 149 -2.57 -21.11 2.50
CA ALA A 149 -3.52 -22.15 2.90
C ALA A 149 -2.82 -23.21 3.75
N ASN A 150 -3.39 -23.53 4.91
CA ASN A 150 -2.82 -24.50 5.87
C ASN A 150 -1.33 -24.22 6.20
N GLY A 151 -0.96 -22.94 6.27
CA GLY A 151 0.39 -22.49 6.54
C GLY A 151 1.38 -22.65 5.38
N VAL A 152 0.93 -23.05 4.20
CA VAL A 152 1.75 -23.07 2.98
C VAL A 152 1.43 -21.85 2.14
N LEU A 153 2.46 -21.04 1.88
CA LEU A 153 2.41 -19.92 0.94
C LEU A 153 2.76 -20.42 -0.45
N THR A 154 1.90 -20.13 -1.43
CA THR A 154 2.16 -20.37 -2.86
C THR A 154 1.92 -19.10 -3.67
N LEU A 155 2.78 -18.85 -4.66
CA LEU A 155 2.65 -17.72 -5.58
C LEU A 155 3.46 -17.99 -6.85
N GLY A 156 3.01 -17.42 -7.96
CA GLY A 156 3.66 -17.59 -9.24
C GLY A 156 3.43 -16.41 -10.16
N GLY A 157 4.45 -16.06 -10.94
CA GLY A 157 4.38 -14.90 -11.82
C GLY A 157 5.66 -14.61 -12.56
N THR A 158 5.72 -13.43 -13.14
CA THR A 158 6.88 -12.88 -13.82
C THR A 158 7.10 -11.46 -13.35
N VAL A 159 8.33 -11.16 -12.96
CA VAL A 159 8.79 -9.80 -12.66
C VAL A 159 9.15 -9.09 -13.98
N ASP A 160 8.94 -7.78 -14.04
CA ASP A 160 9.43 -6.94 -15.14
C ASP A 160 10.92 -7.22 -15.42
N ALA A 161 11.26 -7.38 -16.71
CA ALA A 161 12.60 -7.78 -17.14
C ALA A 161 13.71 -6.87 -16.61
N MET A 162 13.44 -5.57 -16.44
CA MET A 162 14.43 -4.60 -15.98
C MET A 162 14.81 -4.81 -14.51
N LEU A 163 13.90 -5.36 -13.70
CA LEU A 163 14.09 -5.50 -12.26
C LEU A 163 14.79 -6.81 -11.87
N GLY A 164 15.02 -7.70 -12.83
CA GLY A 164 15.75 -8.95 -12.64
C GLY A 164 14.95 -10.02 -11.88
N ALA A 165 15.65 -11.09 -11.49
CA ALA A 165 15.04 -12.22 -10.81
C ALA A 165 14.51 -11.83 -9.42
N LEU A 166 13.42 -12.47 -9.00
CA LEU A 166 12.94 -12.39 -7.62
C LEU A 166 13.95 -13.03 -6.67
N ARG A 167 14.27 -12.36 -5.55
CA ARG A 167 15.31 -12.79 -4.59
C ARG A 167 14.78 -13.18 -3.21
N SER A 168 13.69 -12.57 -2.76
CA SER A 168 13.08 -12.88 -1.46
C SER A 168 11.61 -12.47 -1.44
N VAL A 169 10.88 -13.08 -0.52
CA VAL A 169 9.54 -12.64 -0.11
C VAL A 169 9.60 -12.27 1.36
N ASP A 170 9.42 -11.00 1.67
CA ASP A 170 9.27 -10.55 3.04
C ASP A 170 7.79 -10.52 3.41
N ILE A 171 7.47 -11.01 4.60
CA ILE A 171 6.11 -11.06 5.12
C ILE A 171 6.08 -10.33 6.45
N TYR A 172 5.36 -9.23 6.47
CA TYR A 172 5.15 -8.39 7.65
C TYR A 172 3.83 -8.74 8.33
N TYR A 173 3.78 -8.57 9.65
CA TYR A 173 2.58 -8.87 10.45
C TYR A 173 1.93 -7.59 10.99
N ASP A 174 0.61 -7.52 10.83
CA ASP A 174 -0.27 -6.63 11.56
C ASP A 174 -1.31 -7.43 12.36
N PRO A 175 -1.69 -6.98 13.57
CA PRO A 175 -2.86 -7.49 14.26
C PRO A 175 -4.13 -7.41 13.41
N THR A 176 -5.11 -8.26 13.70
CA THR A 176 -6.42 -8.19 13.07
C THR A 176 -7.00 -6.78 13.20
N PRO A 177 -7.41 -6.13 12.08
CA PRO A 177 -8.06 -4.84 12.11
C PRO A 177 -9.28 -4.85 13.03
N ARG A 178 -9.47 -3.75 13.75
CA ARG A 178 -10.63 -3.55 14.62
C ARG A 178 -11.20 -2.16 14.39
N ALA A 179 -12.50 -2.05 14.56
CA ALA A 179 -13.18 -0.77 14.44
C ALA A 179 -12.61 0.27 15.44
N TYR A 180 -12.47 1.50 14.96
CA TYR A 180 -12.06 2.64 15.76
C TYR A 180 -13.24 3.57 16.03
N THR A 181 -13.23 4.16 17.24
CA THR A 181 -14.07 5.31 17.54
C THR A 181 -13.51 6.56 16.84
N HIS A 182 -14.34 7.60 16.67
CA HIS A 182 -13.89 8.88 16.13
C HIS A 182 -12.67 9.46 16.85
N ALA A 183 -12.67 9.43 18.19
CA ALA A 183 -11.52 9.87 18.98
C ALA A 183 -10.25 9.03 18.74
N GLN A 184 -10.39 7.73 18.45
CA GLN A 184 -9.27 6.87 18.11
C GLN A 184 -8.74 7.13 16.70
N LEU A 185 -9.61 7.50 15.76
CA LEU A 185 -9.23 7.92 14.40
C LEU A 185 -8.40 9.21 14.43
N LEU A 186 -8.87 10.22 15.17
CA LEU A 186 -8.14 11.49 15.34
C LEU A 186 -6.80 11.33 16.06
N ALA A 187 -6.63 10.26 16.83
CA ALA A 187 -5.39 9.95 17.55
C ALA A 187 -4.43 9.04 16.76
N GLN A 188 -4.79 8.60 15.55
CA GLN A 188 -3.89 7.80 14.73
C GLN A 188 -2.68 8.63 14.26
N PRO A 189 -1.51 8.00 14.08
CA PRO A 189 -0.38 8.66 13.43
C PRO A 189 -0.74 9.12 12.01
N HIS A 190 -0.19 10.26 11.60
CA HIS A 190 -0.32 10.78 10.23
C HIS A 190 0.51 10.02 9.20
N SER A 191 1.18 8.93 9.59
CA SER A 191 2.00 8.07 8.73
C SER A 191 1.71 6.61 9.02
N TYR A 192 1.99 5.72 8.08
CA TYR A 192 1.86 4.27 8.28
C TYR A 192 3.12 3.52 7.82
N SER A 193 3.30 2.33 8.39
CA SER A 193 4.28 1.35 7.95
C SER A 193 3.58 0.06 7.54
N VAL A 194 4.23 -0.72 6.68
CA VAL A 194 3.84 -2.12 6.48
C VAL A 194 4.19 -2.91 7.73
N GLY A 195 3.20 -3.56 8.35
CA GLY A 195 3.39 -4.27 9.61
C GLY A 195 3.59 -3.37 10.81
N THR A 196 3.84 -4.02 11.94
CA THR A 196 4.09 -3.41 13.26
C THR A 196 5.58 -3.34 13.64
N SER A 197 6.48 -3.76 12.75
CA SER A 197 7.92 -3.89 12.98
C SER A 197 8.70 -3.40 11.77
N THR A 198 9.93 -2.93 11.96
CA THR A 198 10.85 -2.57 10.88
C THR A 198 11.46 -3.79 10.17
N ARG A 199 11.34 -4.97 10.78
CA ARG A 199 11.78 -6.25 10.23
C ARG A 199 10.58 -7.14 9.89
N PRO A 200 10.67 -7.95 8.82
CA PRO A 200 9.62 -8.90 8.50
C PRO A 200 9.47 -9.95 9.60
N ALA A 201 8.23 -10.42 9.79
CA ALA A 201 7.95 -11.56 10.66
C ALA A 201 8.46 -12.86 10.03
N ILE A 202 8.44 -12.94 8.69
CA ILE A 202 8.91 -14.09 7.92
C ILE A 202 9.64 -13.58 6.69
N GLN A 203 10.81 -14.11 6.40
CA GLN A 203 11.49 -13.91 5.13
C GLN A 203 11.64 -15.26 4.42
N VAL A 204 11.03 -15.41 3.26
CA VAL A 204 11.19 -16.59 2.40
C VAL A 204 12.33 -16.36 1.43
N ILE A 205 13.28 -17.28 1.40
CA ILE A 205 14.44 -17.26 0.51
C ILE A 205 14.48 -18.49 -0.40
N LEU A 206 15.28 -18.40 -1.46
CA LEU A 206 15.54 -19.51 -2.37
C LEU A 206 16.19 -20.70 -1.64
N PRO A 207 16.00 -21.94 -2.10
CA PRO A 207 16.82 -23.07 -1.68
C PRO A 207 18.30 -22.85 -1.98
N ALA A 208 19.18 -23.42 -1.14
CA ALA A 208 20.60 -23.43 -1.43
C ALA A 208 20.87 -24.21 -2.73
N PRO A 209 21.87 -23.80 -3.55
CA PRO A 209 22.23 -24.54 -4.75
C PRO A 209 22.57 -26.01 -4.46
N PRO A 210 22.42 -26.92 -5.44
CA PRO A 210 22.77 -28.33 -5.26
C PRO A 210 24.19 -28.50 -4.70
N GLY A 211 24.32 -29.29 -3.63
CA GLY A 211 25.59 -29.51 -2.93
C GLY A 211 25.97 -28.42 -1.91
N SER A 212 25.12 -27.42 -1.71
CA SER A 212 25.30 -26.35 -0.72
C SER A 212 24.21 -26.38 0.35
N PHE A 213 24.45 -25.71 1.47
CA PHE A 213 23.47 -25.52 2.54
C PHE A 213 23.69 -24.15 3.19
N TYR A 214 22.65 -23.64 3.85
CA TYR A 214 22.76 -22.47 4.71
C TYR A 214 23.29 -22.90 6.08
N PRO A 215 24.49 -22.46 6.52
CA PRO A 215 25.09 -22.94 7.77
C PRO A 215 24.33 -22.45 9.01
N SER A 216 23.74 -21.26 8.95
CA SER A 216 22.89 -20.70 9.99
C SER A 216 21.94 -19.70 9.36
N LEU A 217 20.67 -19.72 9.77
CA LEU A 217 19.66 -18.76 9.35
C LEU A 217 19.02 -18.10 10.58
N PRO A 218 18.67 -16.81 10.50
CA PRO A 218 17.83 -16.19 11.51
C PRO A 218 16.50 -16.93 11.66
N THR A 219 15.90 -16.88 12.86
CA THR A 219 14.66 -17.61 13.18
C THR A 219 13.47 -17.22 12.30
N TYR A 220 13.43 -15.97 11.83
CA TYR A 220 12.39 -15.46 10.94
C TYR A 220 12.58 -15.89 9.46
N VAL A 221 13.72 -16.49 9.09
CA VAL A 221 13.97 -16.92 7.71
C VAL A 221 13.42 -18.33 7.48
N SER A 222 12.65 -18.51 6.41
CA SER A 222 12.18 -19.78 5.88
C SER A 222 12.81 -20.03 4.52
N VAL A 223 13.35 -21.23 4.31
CA VAL A 223 13.76 -21.65 2.96
C VAL A 223 12.53 -22.18 2.23
N ALA A 224 12.29 -21.72 1.00
CA ALA A 224 11.19 -22.23 0.19
C ALA A 224 11.35 -23.75 -0.05
N GLU A 225 10.23 -24.48 -0.06
CA GLU A 225 10.20 -25.90 -0.43
C GLU A 225 10.46 -26.05 -1.94
N SER A 226 9.92 -25.11 -2.73
CA SER A 226 10.23 -24.98 -4.14
C SER A 226 10.35 -23.50 -4.52
N TRP A 227 11.36 -23.19 -5.32
CA TRP A 227 11.52 -21.90 -5.97
C TRP A 227 12.03 -22.18 -7.38
N THR A 228 11.11 -22.27 -8.32
CA THR A 228 11.41 -22.63 -9.71
C THR A 228 11.09 -21.48 -10.64
N GLY A 229 11.63 -21.50 -11.85
CA GLY A 229 11.51 -20.42 -12.82
C GLY A 229 12.87 -20.11 -13.47
N THR A 230 12.83 -19.36 -14.56
CA THR A 230 14.02 -18.90 -15.29
C THR A 230 13.97 -17.38 -15.46
N GLY A 231 15.11 -16.73 -15.24
CA GLY A 231 15.21 -15.27 -15.34
C GLY A 231 14.27 -14.57 -14.36
N THR A 232 13.26 -13.88 -14.88
CA THR A 232 12.29 -13.12 -14.09
C THR A 232 11.01 -13.88 -13.75
N SER A 233 10.84 -15.09 -14.30
CA SER A 233 9.72 -15.97 -13.93
C SER A 233 9.98 -16.67 -12.60
N PHE A 234 8.93 -16.85 -11.81
CA PHE A 234 9.00 -17.55 -10.52
C PHE A 234 7.74 -18.36 -10.24
N GLN A 235 7.92 -19.46 -9.51
CA GLN A 235 6.91 -20.31 -8.90
C GLN A 235 7.45 -20.73 -7.54
N ILE A 236 6.77 -20.32 -6.48
CA ILE A 236 7.23 -20.48 -5.09
C ILE A 236 6.21 -21.28 -4.30
N SER A 237 6.70 -22.24 -3.52
CA SER A 237 5.99 -22.87 -2.41
C SER A 237 6.86 -22.81 -1.15
N ALA A 238 6.31 -22.35 -0.05
CA ALA A 238 7.00 -22.31 1.23
C ALA A 238 6.07 -22.64 2.39
N ASN A 239 6.42 -23.66 3.17
CA ASN A 239 5.74 -23.94 4.42
C ASN A 239 6.22 -22.96 5.51
N ILE A 240 5.32 -22.07 5.90
CA ILE A 240 5.52 -21.03 6.90
C ILE A 240 4.62 -21.22 8.11
N ALA A 241 3.96 -22.37 8.24
CA ALA A 241 2.97 -22.67 9.29
C ALA A 241 3.52 -22.41 10.70
N SER A 242 4.75 -22.82 10.96
CA SER A 242 5.41 -22.64 12.27
C SER A 242 5.66 -21.19 12.67
N ARG A 243 5.51 -20.24 11.73
CA ARG A 243 5.72 -18.81 11.93
C ARG A 243 4.42 -18.00 11.92
N ILE A 244 3.29 -18.61 11.59
CA ILE A 244 1.97 -18.02 11.71
C ILE A 244 1.46 -18.36 13.11
N THR A 245 1.86 -17.55 14.09
CA THR A 245 1.62 -17.85 15.51
C THR A 245 0.32 -17.25 16.04
N GLN A 246 -0.30 -16.34 15.29
CA GLN A 246 -1.50 -15.63 15.71
C GLN A 246 -2.31 -15.14 14.50
N PRO A 247 -3.64 -14.98 14.66
CA PRO A 247 -4.48 -14.33 13.67
C PRO A 247 -4.03 -12.90 13.38
N GLY A 248 -4.28 -12.44 12.16
CA GLY A 248 -3.96 -11.10 11.73
C GLY A 248 -3.76 -11.00 10.22
N VAL A 249 -3.03 -9.97 9.81
CA VAL A 249 -2.75 -9.69 8.40
C VAL A 249 -1.27 -9.90 8.14
N TYR A 250 -0.99 -10.74 7.15
CA TYR A 250 0.36 -11.07 6.69
C TYR A 250 0.57 -10.40 5.33
N THR A 251 1.39 -9.35 5.28
CA THR A 251 1.59 -8.51 4.09
C THR A 251 2.87 -8.87 3.37
N LEU A 252 2.75 -9.26 2.10
CA LEU A 252 3.82 -9.78 1.26
C LEU A 252 4.47 -8.66 0.44
N LEU A 253 5.78 -8.52 0.62
CA LEU A 253 6.67 -7.67 -0.16
C LEU A 253 7.59 -8.57 -0.98
N LEU A 254 7.45 -8.50 -2.31
CA LEU A 254 8.33 -9.16 -3.25
C LEU A 254 9.55 -8.27 -3.53
N TRP A 255 10.75 -8.86 -3.45
CA TRP A 255 12.00 -8.16 -3.74
C TRP A 255 12.70 -8.80 -4.92
N SER A 256 13.12 -7.99 -5.90
CA SER A 256 13.92 -8.45 -7.04
C SER A 256 15.38 -8.01 -6.93
N ALA A 257 16.22 -8.58 -7.79
CA ALA A 257 17.67 -8.37 -7.78
C ALA A 257 18.08 -6.91 -8.04
N ASN A 258 17.36 -6.19 -8.90
CA ASN A 258 17.72 -4.86 -9.33
C ASN A 258 16.77 -3.76 -8.79
N ALA A 259 15.99 -4.07 -7.73
CA ALA A 259 15.13 -3.11 -7.05
C ALA A 259 15.47 -3.02 -5.56
N ASP A 260 15.56 -1.80 -5.07
CA ASP A 260 15.70 -1.42 -3.66
C ASP A 260 14.36 -1.03 -3.01
N TYR A 261 13.25 -1.17 -3.75
CA TYR A 261 11.87 -1.02 -3.31
C TYR A 261 11.09 -2.33 -3.48
N PRO A 262 10.04 -2.56 -2.68
CA PRO A 262 9.21 -3.74 -2.83
C PRO A 262 8.34 -3.64 -4.09
N LEU A 263 8.14 -4.77 -4.77
CA LEU A 263 7.30 -4.83 -5.98
C LEU A 263 5.81 -5.01 -5.66
N THR A 264 5.47 -5.33 -4.41
CA THR A 264 4.11 -5.63 -3.94
C THR A 264 3.88 -5.19 -2.51
N THR A 265 2.62 -4.97 -2.13
CA THR A 265 2.17 -4.86 -0.74
C THR A 265 0.88 -5.67 -0.51
N ILE A 266 0.93 -6.99 -0.76
CA ILE A 266 -0.26 -7.85 -0.80
C ILE A 266 -0.63 -8.32 0.61
N ALA A 267 -1.78 -7.91 1.12
CA ALA A 267 -2.30 -8.33 2.41
C ALA A 267 -3.06 -9.66 2.33
N LEU A 268 -2.63 -10.66 3.10
CA LEU A 268 -3.33 -11.92 3.31
C LEU A 268 -3.90 -11.98 4.73
N PHE A 269 -5.21 -12.19 4.85
CA PHE A 269 -5.90 -12.26 6.13
C PHE A 269 -5.89 -13.71 6.63
N ALA A 270 -5.22 -13.94 7.75
CA ALA A 270 -5.17 -15.24 8.42
C ALA A 270 -6.03 -15.20 9.69
N GLY A 271 -7.04 -16.07 9.73
CA GLY A 271 -7.95 -16.26 10.86
C GLY A 271 -7.44 -17.22 11.91
#